data_AF-A0A813FUA4-F1
#
_entry.id   AF-A0A813FUA4-F1
#
_cell.length_a   1.000
_cell.length_b   1.000
_cell.length_c   1.000
_cell.angle_alpha   90.00
_cell.angle_beta   90.00
_cell.angle_gamma   90.00
#
_symmetry.space_group_name_H-M   'P 1'
#
loop_
_entity.id
_entity.type
_entity.pdbx_description
1 polymer ?
#
loop_
_entity_poly.entity_id
_entity_poly.type
_entity_poly.pdbx_seq_one_letter_code
_entity_poly.pdbx_strand_id
1 'polypeptide(L)'
;MYLSAHVHAYERTFAVLNGSLCASAEHCGPIHVVNGDAGDPPLQYHDLPARWTVQRHPGQPGYGELTVLNTTHLQYRQLEAATGFATDEFWLVKPSLSDTDAAEEDFLESIYWLAFASAMITGTCGFIKWVHEDGSKRRDEAVSHLRTEIAVLSGMPMKAAGSVREATRLIGGDAMGH
;
A
#
# COMPACT_ATOMS: atom_id res chain seq x y z
N MET A 1 20.58 6.07 -2.74
CA MET A 1 21.92 5.49 -2.97
C MET A 1 21.80 3.99 -2.80
N TYR A 2 22.52 3.21 -3.61
CA TYR A 2 22.61 1.76 -3.50
C TYR A 2 24.08 1.37 -3.31
N LEU A 3 24.35 0.54 -2.30
CA LEU A 3 25.68 0.03 -1.98
C LEU A 3 25.71 -1.47 -2.26
N SER A 4 26.76 -1.93 -2.94
CA SER A 4 27.03 -3.34 -3.17
C SER A 4 28.51 -3.65 -3.05
N ALA A 5 28.83 -4.92 -2.85
CA ALA A 5 30.18 -5.44 -2.84
C ALA A 5 30.29 -6.52 -3.94
N HIS A 6 30.93 -7.66 -3.64
CA HIS A 6 31.15 -8.80 -4.54
C HIS A 6 32.22 -8.59 -5.61
N VAL A 7 32.16 -7.50 -6.37
CA VAL A 7 33.22 -7.16 -7.32
C VAL A 7 34.40 -6.58 -6.53
N HIS A 8 35.59 -7.19 -6.65
CA HIS A 8 36.79 -6.82 -5.88
C HIS A 8 37.45 -5.52 -6.39
N ALA A 9 36.67 -4.44 -6.47
CA ALA A 9 37.08 -3.13 -6.92
C ALA A 9 36.09 -2.06 -6.45
N TYR A 10 36.47 -0.80 -6.64
CA TYR A 10 35.62 0.34 -6.40
C TYR A 10 35.04 0.88 -7.71
N GLU A 11 33.74 1.16 -7.73
CA GLU A 11 33.09 1.88 -8.84
C GLU A 11 31.90 2.69 -8.35
N ARG A 12 31.78 3.94 -8.81
CA ARG A 12 30.63 4.80 -8.60
C ARG A 12 30.00 5.19 -9.92
N THR A 13 28.68 5.15 -10.00
CA THR A 13 27.93 5.60 -11.16
C THR A 13 27.38 7.02 -11.00
N PHE A 14 26.92 7.63 -12.09
CA PHE A 14 25.95 8.72 -12.04
C PHE A 14 24.62 8.19 -11.51
N ALA A 15 23.66 9.09 -11.27
CA ALA A 15 22.28 8.68 -11.06
C ALA A 15 21.78 7.93 -12.32
N VAL A 16 21.37 6.68 -12.14
CA VAL A 16 20.89 5.82 -13.22
C VAL A 16 19.49 5.32 -12.86
N LEU A 17 18.56 5.43 -13.80
CA LEU A 17 17.24 4.84 -13.69
C LEU A 17 16.96 4.03 -14.96
N ASN A 18 16.53 2.78 -14.80
CA ASN A 18 16.15 1.89 -15.90
C ASN A 18 17.22 1.80 -17.03
N GLY A 19 18.49 1.66 -16.64
CA GLY A 19 19.62 1.54 -17.58
C GLY A 19 19.96 2.82 -18.36
N SER A 20 19.35 3.95 -18.02
CA SER A 20 19.57 5.24 -18.67
C SER A 20 20.18 6.25 -17.69
N LEU A 21 21.09 7.08 -18.21
CA LEU A 21 21.60 8.25 -17.50
C LEU A 21 20.48 9.27 -17.31
N CYS A 22 20.40 9.84 -16.12
CA CYS A 22 19.52 10.97 -15.88
C CYS A 22 19.94 12.19 -16.70
N ALA A 23 18.96 12.89 -17.31
CA ALA A 23 19.21 14.12 -18.07
C ALA A 23 19.72 15.28 -17.18
N SER A 24 19.28 15.32 -15.92
CA SER A 24 19.97 16.06 -14.86
C SER A 24 20.77 15.07 -14.03
N ALA A 25 22.07 15.33 -13.85
CA ALA A 25 23.01 14.41 -13.22
C ALA A 25 22.64 14.03 -11.76
N GLU A 26 21.68 14.73 -11.16
CA GLU A 26 21.53 14.73 -9.72
C GLU A 26 20.28 14.00 -9.19
N HIS A 27 19.14 13.90 -9.90
CA HIS A 27 17.86 13.68 -9.17
C HIS A 27 16.87 12.65 -9.75
N CYS A 28 17.19 11.91 -10.82
CA CYS A 28 16.20 11.00 -11.42
C CYS A 28 16.30 9.53 -10.95
N GLY A 29 17.36 9.15 -10.23
CA GLY A 29 17.58 7.77 -9.83
C GLY A 29 18.68 7.61 -8.77
N PRO A 30 18.84 6.39 -8.23
CA PRO A 30 19.90 6.12 -7.27
C PRO A 30 21.30 6.23 -7.92
N ILE A 31 22.24 6.75 -7.16
CA ILE A 31 23.67 6.51 -7.38
C ILE A 31 23.99 5.12 -6.86
N HIS A 32 24.65 4.31 -7.70
CA HIS A 32 25.16 2.99 -7.32
C HIS A 32 26.65 3.10 -7.00
N VAL A 33 27.04 2.53 -5.87
CA VAL A 33 28.43 2.42 -5.44
C VAL A 33 28.74 0.94 -5.19
N VAL A 34 29.73 0.45 -5.93
CA VAL A 34 30.36 -0.84 -5.72
C VAL A 34 31.60 -0.59 -4.87
N ASN A 35 31.62 -1.17 -3.69
CA ASN A 35 32.73 -1.09 -2.74
C ASN A 35 33.04 -2.51 -2.27
N GLY A 36 33.82 -3.23 -3.07
CA GLY A 36 34.31 -4.58 -2.74
C GLY A 36 35.83 -4.68 -2.77
N ASP A 37 36.53 -3.55 -2.78
CA ASP A 37 37.99 -3.46 -2.91
C ASP A 37 38.76 -3.96 -1.67
N ALA A 38 38.07 -4.31 -0.58
CA ALA A 38 38.66 -4.99 0.58
C ALA A 38 39.05 -6.46 0.33
N GLY A 39 38.64 -7.07 -0.79
CA GLY A 39 38.89 -8.49 -1.12
C GLY A 39 40.16 -8.75 -1.95
N ASP A 40 40.72 -9.96 -1.81
CA ASP A 40 41.87 -10.47 -2.57
C ASP A 40 41.42 -11.71 -3.39
N PRO A 41 41.85 -11.91 -4.66
CA PRO A 41 42.67 -11.02 -5.48
C PRO A 41 41.92 -9.75 -5.91
N PRO A 42 42.62 -8.61 -6.07
CA PRO A 42 42.03 -7.41 -6.65
C PRO A 42 41.59 -7.65 -8.09
N LEU A 43 40.43 -7.13 -8.46
CA LEU A 43 39.99 -7.16 -9.86
C LEU A 43 40.78 -6.15 -10.68
N GLN A 44 41.26 -6.60 -11.84
CA GLN A 44 41.74 -5.72 -12.91
C GLN A 44 40.63 -5.52 -13.93
N TYR A 45 40.40 -4.26 -14.28
CA TYR A 45 39.44 -3.90 -15.30
C TYR A 45 40.08 -3.96 -16.68
N HIS A 46 39.54 -4.80 -17.58
CA HIS A 46 40.03 -4.94 -18.95
C HIS A 46 39.18 -4.14 -19.97
N ASP A 47 37.93 -3.87 -19.62
CA ASP A 47 36.99 -3.12 -20.47
C ASP A 47 36.97 -1.64 -20.13
N LEU A 48 36.66 -0.83 -21.14
CA LEU A 48 36.42 0.60 -20.96
C LEU A 48 35.26 0.83 -19.98
N PRO A 49 35.33 1.89 -19.14
CA PRO A 49 34.23 2.25 -18.26
C PRO A 49 32.92 2.46 -19.03
N ALA A 50 31.80 2.07 -18.42
CA ALA A 50 30.50 2.35 -18.99
C ALA A 50 30.21 3.86 -18.98
N ARG A 51 29.27 4.31 -19.81
CA ARG A 51 28.91 5.74 -19.90
C ARG A 51 28.40 6.34 -18.60
N TRP A 52 27.87 5.50 -17.71
CA TRP A 52 27.39 5.91 -16.39
C TRP A 52 28.44 5.83 -15.30
N THR A 53 29.65 5.35 -15.58
CA THR A 53 30.73 5.29 -14.59
C THR A 53 31.28 6.70 -14.37
N VAL A 54 31.27 7.16 -13.11
CA VAL A 54 31.89 8.43 -12.70
C VAL A 54 33.32 8.20 -12.28
N GLN A 55 33.51 7.27 -11.34
CA GLN A 55 34.80 6.96 -10.74
C GLN A 55 34.96 5.44 -10.68
N ARG A 56 36.15 4.95 -10.97
CA ARG A 56 36.44 3.52 -11.00
C ARG A 56 37.91 3.28 -10.67
N HIS A 57 38.17 2.46 -9.65
CA HIS A 57 39.52 2.12 -9.22
C HIS A 57 39.67 0.60 -9.17
N PRO A 58 40.59 0.01 -9.95
CA PRO A 58 40.93 -1.40 -9.81
C PRO A 58 41.83 -1.59 -8.58
N GLY A 59 41.47 -2.55 -7.73
CA GLY A 59 42.45 -3.22 -6.89
C GLY A 59 43.23 -2.38 -5.87
N GLN A 60 42.66 -1.28 -5.39
CA GLN A 60 43.22 -0.51 -4.29
C GLN A 60 42.41 -0.81 -3.04
N PRO A 61 42.95 -1.53 -2.03
CA PRO A 61 42.23 -1.82 -0.81
C PRO A 61 41.74 -0.53 -0.16
N GLY A 62 40.44 -0.47 0.09
CA GLY A 62 39.79 0.73 0.60
C GLY A 62 38.55 0.40 1.43
N TYR A 63 37.93 1.45 1.95
CA TYR A 63 36.65 1.37 2.63
C TYR A 63 35.88 2.67 2.48
N GLY A 64 34.56 2.57 2.56
CA GLY A 64 33.67 3.73 2.47
C GLY A 64 33.32 4.28 3.84
N GLU A 65 33.38 5.60 3.99
CA GLU A 65 32.85 6.34 5.12
C GLU A 65 31.59 7.09 4.68
N LEU A 66 30.50 6.88 5.41
CA LEU A 66 29.21 7.52 5.16
C LEU A 66 28.87 8.45 6.33
N THR A 67 28.72 9.75 6.06
CA THR A 67 28.35 10.74 7.08
C THR A 67 26.98 11.32 6.74
N VAL A 68 25.96 11.00 7.54
CA VAL A 68 24.63 11.60 7.41
C VAL A 68 24.57 12.86 8.26
N LEU A 69 24.49 14.03 7.62
CA LEU A 69 24.45 15.31 8.35
C LEU A 69 23.04 15.67 8.80
N ASN A 70 22.05 15.45 7.93
CA ASN A 70 20.64 15.76 8.20
C ASN A 70 19.74 14.93 7.26
N THR A 71 18.44 15.23 7.23
CA THR A 71 17.45 14.51 6.42
C THR A 71 17.64 14.68 4.91
N THR A 72 18.43 15.66 4.47
CA THR A 72 18.63 15.98 3.05
C THR A 72 20.08 15.85 2.58
N HIS A 73 21.07 15.90 3.48
CA HIS A 73 22.50 15.91 3.14
C HIS A 73 23.20 14.69 3.70
N LEU A 74 23.85 13.97 2.80
CA LEU A 74 24.67 12.81 3.10
C LEU A 74 25.99 12.95 2.35
N GLN A 75 27.11 12.71 3.03
CA GLN A 75 28.44 12.66 2.45
C GLN A 75 28.91 11.22 2.35
N TYR A 76 29.53 10.86 1.23
CA TYR A 76 30.24 9.61 1.10
C TYR A 76 31.69 9.86 0.69
N ARG A 77 32.61 9.16 1.34
CA ARG A 77 34.05 9.21 1.08
C ARG A 77 34.57 7.79 0.90
N GLN A 78 35.25 7.52 -0.21
CA GLN A 78 36.05 6.30 -0.36
C GLN A 78 37.45 6.61 0.11
N LEU A 79 37.97 5.83 1.07
CA LEU A 79 39.31 6.00 1.62
C LEU A 79 40.19 4.82 1.23
N GLU A 80 41.45 5.11 0.89
CA GLU A 80 42.47 4.08 0.73
C GLU A 80 42.87 3.51 2.10
N ALA A 81 42.90 2.19 2.24
CA ALA A 81 43.16 1.53 3.51
C ALA A 81 44.58 1.76 4.04
N ALA A 82 45.56 1.91 3.15
CA ALA A 82 46.96 2.08 3.52
C ALA A 82 47.28 3.48 4.06
N THR A 83 46.68 4.51 3.47
CA THR A 83 47.05 5.91 3.74
C THR A 83 45.95 6.68 4.46
N GLY A 84 44.70 6.23 4.40
CA GLY A 84 43.54 6.96 4.88
C GLY A 84 43.19 8.19 4.04
N PHE A 85 43.79 8.35 2.85
CA PHE A 85 43.42 9.44 1.95
C PHE A 85 42.12 9.12 1.21
N ALA A 86 41.27 10.14 1.04
CA ALA A 86 40.05 10.01 0.26
C ALA A 86 40.38 9.95 -1.23
N THR A 87 40.04 8.84 -1.87
CA THR A 87 40.22 8.61 -3.32
C THR A 87 39.01 9.08 -4.13
N ASP A 88 37.83 9.08 -3.52
CA ASP A 88 36.59 9.66 -4.06
C ASP A 88 35.77 10.27 -2.94
N GLU A 89 35.08 11.37 -3.23
CA GLU A 89 34.23 12.07 -2.28
C GLU A 89 33.07 12.76 -3.01
N PHE A 90 31.85 12.56 -2.50
CA PHE A 90 30.68 13.23 -3.05
C PHE A 90 29.58 13.46 -2.02
N TRP A 91 28.75 14.45 -2.31
CA TRP A 91 27.54 14.77 -1.57
C TRP A 91 26.32 14.22 -2.28
N LEU A 92 25.43 13.60 -1.52
CA LEU A 92 24.07 13.28 -1.90
C LEU A 92 23.16 14.28 -1.23
N VAL A 93 22.56 15.14 -2.04
CA VAL A 93 21.51 16.05 -1.61
C VAL A 93 20.18 15.46 -2.07
N LYS A 94 19.38 14.99 -1.13
CA LYS A 94 17.97 14.70 -1.39
C LYS A 94 17.30 16.07 -1.58
N PRO A 95 16.76 16.38 -2.78
CA PRO A 95 15.93 17.56 -2.90
C PRO A 95 14.80 17.43 -1.88
N SER A 96 14.49 18.51 -1.17
CA SER A 96 13.17 18.59 -0.55
C SER A 96 12.21 18.41 -1.71
N LEU A 97 11.57 17.23 -1.81
CA LEU A 97 10.38 17.09 -2.62
C LEU A 97 9.56 18.33 -2.25
N SER A 98 9.21 19.15 -3.24
CA SER A 98 8.20 20.16 -2.99
C SER A 98 7.08 19.43 -2.25
N ASP A 99 6.71 19.92 -1.06
CA ASP A 99 5.85 19.23 -0.08
C ASP A 99 4.58 18.62 -0.70
N THR A 100 4.24 19.04 -1.92
CA THR A 100 3.22 18.56 -2.84
C THR A 100 3.26 17.06 -3.15
N ASP A 101 4.38 16.48 -3.59
CA ASP A 101 4.38 15.10 -4.11
C ASP A 101 4.32 14.05 -2.99
N ALA A 102 5.04 14.29 -1.90
CA ALA A 102 4.98 13.43 -0.71
C ALA A 102 3.63 13.54 0.01
N ALA A 103 3.05 14.74 0.07
CA ALA A 103 1.72 14.92 0.66
C ALA A 103 0.61 14.26 -0.16
N GLU A 104 0.76 14.14 -1.48
CA GLU A 104 -0.25 13.50 -2.33
C GLU A 104 -0.32 11.99 -2.08
N GLU A 105 0.82 11.31 -1.94
CA GLU A 105 0.85 9.88 -1.60
C GLU A 105 0.26 9.61 -0.19
N ASP A 106 0.65 10.41 0.81
CA ASP A 106 0.11 10.33 2.17
C ASP A 106 -1.40 10.60 2.23
N PHE A 107 -1.90 11.53 1.40
CA PHE A 107 -3.31 11.88 1.33
C PHE A 107 -4.15 10.76 0.69
N LEU A 108 -3.68 10.16 -0.40
CA LEU A 108 -4.37 9.06 -1.07
C LEU A 108 -4.43 7.81 -0.18
N GLU A 109 -3.34 7.50 0.53
CA GLU A 109 -3.32 6.41 1.51
C GLU A 109 -4.32 6.68 2.65
N SER A 110 -4.38 7.92 3.14
CA SER A 110 -5.34 8.31 4.16
C SER A 110 -6.79 8.17 3.69
N ILE A 111 -7.11 8.61 2.47
CA ILE A 111 -8.44 8.43 1.87
C ILE A 111 -8.78 6.95 1.75
N TYR A 112 -7.84 6.12 1.29
CA TYR A 112 -8.04 4.69 1.14
C TYR A 112 -8.43 4.04 2.47
N TRP A 113 -7.67 4.32 3.54
CA TRP A 113 -7.96 3.77 4.87
C TRP A 113 -9.28 4.28 5.45
N LEU A 114 -9.61 5.55 5.24
CA LEU A 114 -10.90 6.10 5.65
C LEU A 114 -12.07 5.44 4.91
N ALA A 115 -11.95 5.24 3.60
CA ALA A 115 -12.96 4.56 2.80
C ALA A 115 -13.12 3.09 3.23
N PHE A 116 -12.01 2.39 3.46
CA PHE A 116 -12.01 1.02 3.94
C PHE A 116 -12.66 0.89 5.32
N ALA A 117 -12.30 1.76 6.27
CA ALA A 117 -12.90 1.77 7.60
C ALA A 117 -14.40 2.09 7.54
N SER A 118 -14.80 3.05 6.70
CA SER A 118 -16.21 3.38 6.47
C SER A 118 -16.99 2.19 5.91
N ALA A 119 -16.45 1.48 4.91
CA ALA A 119 -17.06 0.29 4.34
C ALA A 119 -17.21 -0.85 5.37
N MET A 120 -16.20 -1.07 6.21
CA MET A 120 -16.26 -2.06 7.29
C MET A 120 -17.33 -1.72 8.33
N ILE A 121 -17.43 -0.45 8.75
CA ILE A 121 -18.42 0.00 9.72
C ILE A 121 -19.84 -0.15 9.14
N THR A 122 -20.07 0.35 7.92
CA THR A 122 -21.39 0.27 7.26
C THR A 122 -21.82 -1.18 7.01
N GLY A 123 -20.90 -2.05 6.57
CA GLY A 123 -21.15 -3.47 6.40
C GLY A 123 -21.52 -4.17 7.72
N THR A 124 -20.79 -3.87 8.80
CA THR A 124 -21.06 -4.44 10.12
C THR A 124 -22.40 -3.97 10.68
N CYS A 125 -22.69 -2.67 10.61
CA CYS A 125 -23.98 -2.11 11.04
C CYS A 125 -25.15 -2.68 10.21
N GLY A 126 -24.96 -2.81 8.89
CA GLY A 126 -25.94 -3.41 7.99
C GLY A 126 -26.24 -4.87 8.33
N PHE A 127 -25.20 -5.66 8.60
CA PHE A 127 -25.35 -7.06 9.00
C PHE A 127 -26.09 -7.21 10.33
N ILE A 128 -25.73 -6.41 11.34
CA ILE A 128 -26.42 -6.43 12.65
C ILE A 128 -27.90 -6.09 12.49
N LYS A 129 -28.22 -5.06 11.70
CA LYS A 129 -29.61 -4.66 11.44
C LYS A 129 -30.39 -5.78 10.73
N TRP A 130 -29.79 -6.40 9.73
CA TRP A 130 -30.39 -7.53 9.01
C TRP A 130 -30.67 -8.71 9.93
N VAL A 131 -29.71 -9.12 10.78
CA VAL A 131 -29.91 -10.20 11.76
C VAL A 131 -31.03 -9.87 12.74
N HIS A 132 -31.13 -8.61 13.20
CA HIS A 132 -32.20 -8.18 14.10
C HIS A 132 -33.59 -8.23 13.43
N GLU A 133 -33.71 -7.74 12.20
CA GLU A 133 -34.96 -7.79 11.44
C GLU A 133 -35.39 -9.23 11.14
N ASP A 134 -34.47 -10.10 10.71
CA ASP A 134 -34.74 -11.51 10.48
C ASP A 134 -35.16 -12.23 11.76
N GLY A 135 -34.48 -11.95 12.88
CA GLY A 135 -34.85 -12.47 14.20
C GLY A 135 -36.24 -12.04 14.66
N SER A 136 -36.62 -10.78 14.44
CA SER A 136 -37.96 -10.29 14.77
C SER A 136 -39.03 -10.98 13.93
N LYS A 137 -38.78 -11.15 12.63
CA LYS A 137 -39.73 -11.82 11.72
C LYS A 137 -40.00 -13.26 12.13
N ARG A 138 -38.95 -14.04 12.44
CA ARG A 138 -39.09 -15.43 12.90
C ARG A 138 -39.86 -15.52 14.22
N ARG A 139 -39.65 -14.57 15.14
CA ARG A 139 -40.40 -14.51 16.40
C ARG A 139 -41.89 -14.26 16.16
N ASP A 140 -42.22 -13.33 15.27
CA ASP A 140 -43.62 -13.00 14.97
C ASP A 140 -44.35 -14.17 14.29
N GLU A 141 -43.67 -14.88 13.37
CA GLU A 141 -44.16 -16.12 12.76
C GLU A 141 -44.40 -17.22 13.82
N ALA A 142 -43.45 -17.45 14.74
CA ALA A 142 -43.58 -18.43 15.80
C ALA A 142 -44.75 -18.11 16.76
N VAL A 143 -44.93 -16.84 17.13
CA VAL A 143 -46.06 -16.40 17.96
C VAL A 143 -47.39 -16.59 17.23
N SER A 144 -47.44 -16.34 15.93
CA SER A 144 -48.63 -16.60 15.11
C SER A 144 -48.99 -18.09 15.11
N HIS A 145 -48.01 -18.97 14.88
CA HIS A 145 -48.20 -20.42 14.92
C HIS A 145 -48.73 -20.91 16.28
N LEU A 146 -48.12 -20.47 17.37
CA LEU A 146 -48.57 -20.81 18.73
C LEU A 146 -50.01 -20.34 19.00
N ARG A 147 -50.38 -19.13 18.55
CA ARG A 147 -51.75 -18.62 18.68
C ARG A 147 -52.75 -19.48 17.91
N THR A 148 -52.41 -19.89 16.68
CA THR A 148 -53.26 -20.80 15.90
C THR A 148 -53.42 -22.17 16.56
N GLU A 149 -52.34 -22.74 17.09
CA GLU A 149 -52.40 -24.04 17.79
C GLU A 149 -53.25 -23.97 19.07
N ILE A 150 -53.06 -22.94 19.89
CA ILE A 150 -53.87 -22.73 21.10
C ILE A 150 -55.36 -22.52 20.74
N ALA A 151 -55.66 -21.78 19.67
CA ALA A 151 -57.04 -21.57 19.21
C ALA A 151 -57.70 -22.89 18.79
N VAL A 152 -56.97 -23.75 18.05
CA VAL A 152 -57.44 -25.09 17.66
C VAL A 152 -57.68 -25.97 18.89
N LEU A 153 -56.74 -26.01 19.84
CA LEU A 153 -56.85 -26.85 21.05
C LEU A 153 -57.95 -26.38 22.03
N SER A 154 -58.23 -25.08 22.07
CA SER A 154 -59.24 -24.50 22.99
C SER A 154 -60.67 -24.52 22.45
N GLY A 155 -60.89 -24.96 21.20
CA GLY A 155 -62.22 -24.97 20.57
C GLY A 155 -62.80 -23.56 20.34
N MET A 156 -61.99 -22.51 20.43
CA MET A 156 -62.43 -21.14 20.19
C MET A 156 -62.59 -20.88 18.69
N PRO A 157 -63.69 -20.24 18.24
CA PRO A 157 -63.85 -19.88 16.85
C PRO A 157 -62.76 -18.88 16.45
N MET A 158 -61.92 -19.23 15.49
CA MET A 158 -60.92 -18.31 14.94
C MET A 158 -61.66 -17.09 14.38
N LYS A 159 -61.51 -15.93 15.02
CA LYS A 159 -61.86 -14.66 14.38
C LYS A 159 -60.88 -14.48 13.23
N ALA A 160 -61.36 -14.70 12.01
CA ALA A 160 -60.63 -14.41 10.78
C ALA A 160 -60.12 -12.97 10.86
N ALA A 161 -58.83 -12.81 11.12
CA ALA A 161 -58.15 -11.53 11.09
C ALA A 161 -57.86 -11.14 9.64
N GLY A 162 -58.90 -11.14 8.80
CA GLY A 162 -58.92 -10.47 7.52
C GLY A 162 -59.75 -9.22 7.72
N SER A 163 -59.12 -8.05 7.71
CA SER A 163 -59.83 -6.78 7.65
C SER A 163 -60.88 -6.86 6.55
N VAL A 164 -62.13 -6.46 6.82
CA VAL A 164 -63.23 -6.45 5.83
C VAL A 164 -62.83 -5.74 4.52
N ARG A 165 -61.81 -4.85 4.58
CA ARG A 165 -61.20 -4.19 3.41
C ARG A 165 -60.39 -5.10 2.49
N GLU A 166 -59.80 -6.19 2.97
CA GLU A 166 -59.09 -7.16 2.12
C GLU A 166 -60.07 -8.09 1.39
N ALA A 167 -61.15 -8.50 2.05
CA ALA A 167 -62.19 -9.32 1.44
C ALA A 167 -62.94 -8.57 0.31
N THR A 168 -63.16 -7.26 0.45
CA THR A 168 -63.79 -6.45 -0.61
C THR A 168 -62.87 -6.24 -1.81
N ARG A 169 -61.55 -6.24 -1.63
CA ARG A 169 -60.58 -6.06 -2.72
C ARG A 169 -60.42 -7.32 -3.59
N LEU A 170 -60.67 -8.50 -3.02
CA LEU A 170 -60.66 -9.78 -3.74
C LEU A 170 -61.99 -10.07 -4.47
N ILE A 171 -63.10 -9.44 -4.06
CA ILE A 171 -64.42 -9.65 -4.67
C ILE A 171 -64.78 -8.55 -5.70
N GLY A 172 -64.16 -7.37 -5.64
CA GLY A 172 -64.44 -6.25 -6.55
C GLY A 172 -63.62 -6.22 -7.85
N GLY A 173 -62.80 -7.25 -8.12
CA GLY A 173 -61.90 -7.31 -9.26
C GLY A 173 -62.42 -8.19 -10.40
N ASP A 174 -63.69 -8.07 -10.78
CA ASP A 174 -64.17 -8.46 -12.13
C ASP A 174 -65.64 -8.09 -12.29
N ALA A 175 -65.92 -6.91 -12.86
CA ALA A 175 -67.19 -6.61 -13.52
C ALA A 175 -67.03 -5.39 -14.45
N MET A 176 -66.69 -5.69 -15.70
CA MET A 176 -67.12 -5.07 -16.97
C MET A 176 -67.56 -3.59 -17.02
N GLY A 177 -67.08 -2.89 -18.06
CA GLY A 177 -67.89 -1.85 -18.71
C GLY A 177 -67.16 -0.95 -19.69
N HIS A 178 -67.16 -1.37 -20.97
CA HIS A 178 -67.21 -0.59 -22.23
C HIS A 178 -66.18 0.50 -22.55
#